data_AF-A0AA39CJS4-F1
#
_entry.id   AF-A0AA39CJS4-F1
#
_cell.length_a   1.000
_cell.length_b   1.000
_cell.length_c   1.000
_cell.angle_alpha   90.00
_cell.angle_beta   90.00
_cell.angle_gamma   90.00
#
_symmetry.space_group_name_H-M   'P 1'
#
loop_
_entity.id
_entity.type
_entity.pdbx_description
1 polymer ?
#
loop_
_entity_poly.entity_id
_entity_poly.type
_entity_poly.pdbx_seq_one_letter_code
_entity_poly.pdbx_strand_id
1 'polypeptide(L)'
;MNAISRVVENNWTSALILEDDVDWDVRLRSSLADFALASETVLLRHDSVPLKFRELSFSSTPQSSPYGDGWDVLWFGHCGMQISDQSSTVIHEDDETVPEVRYLHSWDKNEVSPLADYRPHTRVIGEQHEGVCSLAYAVSQAGARGLLNSLGLKRMDNAFDLMLREWCEGIHEDRTHRCIGVLPQLFDHYRPKGPSEIDSDISTPNGGYRSQPFTENIRWSVRLNMDKLLRGETDYNDQWPDSS
;
A
#
# COMPACT_ATOMS: atom_id res chain seq x y z
N MET A 1 -13.98 -10.03 3.33
CA MET A 1 -14.27 -11.34 2.68
C MET A 1 -15.23 -11.28 1.50
N ASN A 2 -16.42 -10.65 1.59
CA ASN A 2 -17.39 -10.61 0.47
C ASN A 2 -16.81 -10.07 -0.85
N ALA A 3 -15.99 -9.01 -0.81
CA ALA A 3 -15.33 -8.48 -2.01
C ALA A 3 -14.42 -9.52 -2.68
N ILE A 4 -13.69 -10.31 -1.90
CA ILE A 4 -12.82 -11.40 -2.38
C ILE A 4 -13.67 -12.51 -3.01
N SER A 5 -14.80 -12.88 -2.39
CA SER A 5 -15.75 -13.85 -2.97
C SER A 5 -16.22 -13.43 -4.36
N ARG A 6 -16.49 -12.13 -4.58
CA ARG A 6 -16.90 -11.61 -5.89
C ARG A 6 -15.88 -11.84 -6.99
N VAL A 7 -14.58 -11.78 -6.68
CA VAL A 7 -13.51 -12.06 -7.66
C VAL A 7 -13.65 -13.48 -8.21
N VAL A 8 -13.91 -14.46 -7.33
CA VAL A 8 -14.07 -15.87 -7.69
C VAL A 8 -15.41 -16.11 -8.38
N GLU A 9 -16.51 -15.61 -7.82
CA GLU A 9 -17.87 -15.80 -8.36
C GLU A 9 -18.03 -15.24 -9.77
N ASN A 10 -17.42 -14.08 -10.05
CA ASN A 10 -17.50 -13.42 -11.35
C ASN A 10 -16.35 -13.81 -12.30
N ASN A 11 -15.45 -14.68 -11.86
CA ASN A 11 -14.27 -15.11 -12.62
C ASN A 11 -13.43 -13.91 -13.14
N TRP A 12 -13.22 -12.90 -12.28
CA TRP A 12 -12.30 -11.79 -12.58
C TRP A 12 -10.86 -12.25 -12.45
N THR A 13 -9.97 -11.78 -13.32
CA THR A 13 -8.54 -12.11 -13.26
C THR A 13 -7.88 -11.53 -12.00
N SER A 14 -8.32 -10.35 -11.61
CA SER A 14 -7.96 -9.68 -10.36
C SER A 14 -8.98 -8.58 -10.02
N ALA A 15 -8.91 -8.05 -8.81
CA ALA A 15 -9.65 -6.84 -8.42
C ALA A 15 -8.82 -6.00 -7.46
N LEU A 16 -8.91 -4.67 -7.58
CA LEU A 16 -8.45 -3.71 -6.58
C LEU A 16 -9.60 -3.45 -5.60
N ILE A 17 -9.34 -3.64 -4.31
CA ILE A 17 -10.28 -3.43 -3.20
C ILE A 17 -9.75 -2.25 -2.39
N LEU A 18 -10.63 -1.27 -2.16
CA LEU A 18 -10.32 -0.04 -1.43
C LEU A 18 -11.29 0.11 -0.26
N GLU A 19 -10.79 0.54 0.88
CA GLU A 19 -11.62 1.07 1.97
C GLU A 19 -12.23 2.43 1.54
N ASP A 20 -13.35 2.83 2.12
CA ASP A 20 -14.15 3.98 1.63
C ASP A 20 -13.60 5.34 2.07
N ASP A 21 -12.74 5.36 3.08
CA ASP A 21 -12.08 6.55 3.62
C ASP A 21 -10.64 6.73 3.10
N VAL A 22 -10.22 5.99 2.06
CA VAL A 22 -8.89 6.17 1.47
C VAL A 22 -8.79 7.38 0.53
N ASP A 23 -7.56 7.82 0.33
CA ASP A 23 -7.15 8.88 -0.59
C ASP A 23 -5.72 8.63 -1.09
N TRP A 24 -5.33 9.36 -2.13
CA TRP A 24 -4.07 9.15 -2.84
C TRP A 24 -3.54 10.46 -3.44
N ASP A 25 -2.28 10.45 -3.89
CA ASP A 25 -1.67 11.61 -4.54
C ASP A 25 -2.26 11.82 -5.94
N VAL A 26 -2.47 13.07 -6.38
CA VAL A 26 -2.94 13.39 -7.75
C VAL A 26 -2.07 12.75 -8.85
N ARG A 27 -0.82 12.39 -8.53
CA ARG A 27 0.15 11.71 -9.40
C ARG A 27 0.05 10.17 -9.36
N LEU A 28 -0.96 9.57 -8.72
CA LEU A 28 -1.08 8.11 -8.53
C LEU A 28 -0.79 7.27 -9.80
N ARG A 29 -1.17 7.75 -10.98
CA ARG A 29 -0.92 7.02 -12.24
C ARG A 29 0.58 6.77 -12.50
N SER A 30 1.46 7.74 -12.24
CA SER A 30 2.91 7.52 -12.40
C SER A 30 3.42 6.56 -11.33
N SER A 31 3.00 6.73 -10.08
CA SER A 31 3.42 5.86 -8.98
C SER A 31 2.99 4.40 -9.18
N LEU A 32 1.81 4.15 -9.78
CA LEU A 32 1.37 2.81 -10.17
C LEU A 32 2.17 2.23 -11.34
N ALA A 33 2.63 3.06 -12.28
CA ALA A 33 3.50 2.61 -13.36
C ALA A 33 4.90 2.24 -12.83
N ASP A 34 5.43 3.02 -11.88
CA ASP A 34 6.70 2.72 -11.22
C ASP A 34 6.57 1.46 -10.36
N PHE A 35 5.49 1.31 -9.60
CA PHE A 35 5.19 0.09 -8.86
C PHE A 35 5.10 -1.12 -9.81
N ALA A 36 4.47 -0.99 -10.98
CA ALA A 36 4.36 -2.08 -11.95
C ALA A 36 5.72 -2.60 -12.44
N LEU A 37 6.64 -1.69 -12.77
CA LEU A 37 8.01 -2.05 -13.16
C LEU A 37 8.78 -2.70 -11.99
N ALA A 38 8.63 -2.15 -10.79
CA ALA A 38 9.29 -2.67 -9.60
C ALA A 38 8.76 -4.04 -9.18
N SER A 39 7.43 -4.23 -9.19
CA SER A 39 6.78 -5.48 -8.80
C SER A 39 7.11 -6.62 -9.75
N GLU A 40 7.10 -6.38 -11.07
CA GLU A 40 7.56 -7.38 -12.05
C GLU A 40 9.01 -7.81 -11.75
N THR A 41 9.89 -6.85 -11.47
CA THR A 41 11.28 -7.13 -11.13
C THR A 41 11.39 -7.98 -9.87
N VAL A 42 10.73 -7.59 -8.76
CA VAL A 42 10.75 -8.36 -7.50
C VAL A 42 10.24 -9.78 -7.73
N LEU A 43 9.14 -9.92 -8.48
CA LEU A 43 8.54 -11.22 -8.79
C LEU A 43 9.47 -12.15 -9.57
N LEU A 44 10.34 -11.62 -10.44
CA LEU A 44 11.29 -12.41 -11.24
C LEU A 44 12.58 -12.76 -10.50
N ARG A 45 12.81 -12.18 -9.32
CA ARG A 45 14.04 -12.35 -8.54
C ARG A 45 13.84 -13.35 -7.42
N HIS A 46 14.90 -14.07 -7.07
CA HIS A 46 14.90 -15.10 -6.03
C HIS A 46 16.06 -14.94 -5.04
N ASP A 47 16.78 -13.84 -5.12
CA ASP A 47 17.80 -13.46 -4.13
C ASP A 47 17.31 -12.29 -3.28
N SER A 48 18.11 -11.88 -2.30
CA SER A 48 17.78 -10.80 -1.35
C SER A 48 18.61 -9.55 -1.62
N VAL A 49 18.92 -9.27 -2.89
CA VAL A 49 19.78 -8.15 -3.28
C VAL A 49 18.91 -6.92 -3.57
N PRO A 50 19.13 -5.78 -2.89
CA PRO A 50 18.46 -4.53 -3.22
C PRO A 50 18.86 -4.03 -4.60
N LEU A 51 17.89 -3.55 -5.37
CA LEU A 51 18.04 -3.00 -6.71
C LEU A 51 17.67 -1.52 -6.71
N LYS A 52 18.31 -0.74 -7.58
CA LYS A 52 17.92 0.67 -7.77
C LYS A 52 16.90 0.77 -8.89
N PHE A 53 15.80 1.48 -8.64
CA PHE A 53 14.72 1.66 -9.60
C PHE A 53 15.21 2.21 -10.96
N ARG A 54 16.18 3.13 -10.94
CA ARG A 54 16.75 3.75 -12.15
C ARG A 54 17.52 2.78 -13.06
N GLU A 55 17.90 1.63 -12.53
CA GLU A 55 18.61 0.58 -13.28
C GLU A 55 17.64 -0.44 -13.88
N LEU A 56 16.34 -0.32 -13.58
CA LEU A 56 15.31 -1.20 -14.09
C LEU A 56 14.87 -0.81 -15.50
N SER A 57 14.43 -1.81 -16.23
CA SER A 57 13.76 -1.65 -17.51
C SER A 57 12.73 -2.76 -17.64
N PHE A 58 11.67 -2.51 -18.42
CA PHE A 58 10.74 -3.57 -18.78
C PHE A 58 11.49 -4.62 -19.62
N SER A 59 11.91 -5.70 -18.96
CA SER A 59 12.66 -6.78 -19.60
C SER A 59 11.78 -7.64 -20.52
N SER A 60 10.47 -7.62 -20.26
CA SER A 60 9.42 -8.31 -20.99
C SER A 60 8.12 -7.51 -20.95
N THR A 61 7.20 -7.77 -21.88
CA THR A 61 5.81 -7.35 -21.72
C THR A 61 5.11 -8.41 -20.87
N PRO A 62 4.56 -8.09 -19.68
CA PRO A 62 3.84 -9.05 -18.87
C PRO A 62 2.69 -9.70 -19.65
N GLN A 63 2.45 -10.99 -19.45
CA GLN A 63 1.45 -11.71 -20.24
C GLN A 63 0.03 -11.47 -19.72
N SER A 64 -0.15 -11.40 -18.40
CA SER A 64 -1.48 -11.39 -17.78
C SER A 64 -1.78 -10.13 -16.96
N SER A 65 -0.77 -9.55 -16.32
CA SER A 65 -0.94 -8.41 -15.43
C SER A 65 0.16 -7.37 -15.65
N PRO A 66 -0.17 -6.06 -15.77
CA PRO A 66 0.85 -5.03 -15.90
C PRO A 66 1.79 -4.95 -14.69
N TYR A 67 1.41 -5.54 -13.54
CA TYR A 67 2.17 -5.59 -12.30
C TYR A 67 3.08 -6.84 -12.18
N GLY A 68 3.36 -7.50 -13.29
CA GLY A 68 4.02 -8.82 -13.34
C GLY A 68 3.04 -9.97 -13.16
N ASP A 69 3.55 -11.20 -13.35
CA ASP A 69 2.74 -12.42 -13.36
C ASP A 69 2.91 -13.27 -12.08
N GLY A 70 1.80 -13.89 -11.66
CA GLY A 70 1.77 -14.89 -10.58
C GLY A 70 1.86 -14.32 -9.16
N TRP A 71 1.61 -13.03 -8.95
CA TRP A 71 1.38 -12.47 -7.62
C TRP A 71 0.01 -12.93 -7.07
N ASP A 72 -0.09 -13.02 -5.75
CA ASP A 72 -1.32 -13.36 -5.04
C ASP A 72 -2.04 -12.09 -4.55
N VAL A 73 -1.29 -11.17 -3.95
CA VAL A 73 -1.76 -9.87 -3.44
C VAL A 73 -0.78 -8.76 -3.79
N LEU A 74 -1.30 -7.57 -4.15
CA LEU A 74 -0.53 -6.33 -4.20
C LEU A 74 -1.06 -5.40 -3.12
N TRP A 75 -0.24 -5.05 -2.14
CA TRP A 75 -0.64 -4.28 -0.97
C TRP A 75 -0.24 -2.81 -1.14
N PHE A 76 -1.17 -2.01 -1.68
CA PHE A 76 -0.92 -0.63 -2.07
C PHE A 76 -1.16 0.39 -0.95
N GLY A 77 -1.99 0.03 0.03
CA GLY A 77 -2.42 0.90 1.12
C GLY A 77 -2.45 0.14 2.44
N HIS A 78 -1.72 0.65 3.42
CA HIS A 78 -1.52 0.04 4.73
C HIS A 78 -1.22 1.15 5.76
N CYS A 79 -1.32 0.85 7.04
CA CYS A 79 -0.92 1.77 8.11
C CYS A 79 0.53 1.57 8.56
N GLY A 80 1.23 0.58 8.04
CA GLY A 80 2.62 0.30 8.40
C GLY A 80 3.04 -1.00 7.75
N MET A 81 4.31 -1.09 7.40
CA MET A 81 4.95 -2.26 6.79
C MET A 81 6.44 -2.16 7.04
N GLN A 82 7.10 -3.30 7.27
CA GLN A 82 8.55 -3.39 7.39
C GLN A 82 9.20 -3.69 6.04
N ILE A 83 10.51 -3.44 5.93
CA ILE A 83 11.30 -3.85 4.76
C ILE A 83 11.89 -5.23 5.06
N SER A 84 11.49 -6.25 4.30
CA SER A 84 12.03 -7.59 4.44
C SER A 84 13.52 -7.63 4.09
N ASP A 85 14.32 -8.31 4.92
CA ASP A 85 15.72 -8.65 4.63
C ASP A 85 15.88 -9.98 3.88
N GLN A 86 14.77 -10.70 3.67
CA GLN A 86 14.77 -12.04 3.09
C GLN A 86 14.50 -12.05 1.58
N SER A 87 14.01 -10.95 1.02
CA SER A 87 13.62 -10.85 -0.39
C SER A 87 14.27 -9.66 -1.11
N SER A 88 14.28 -9.72 -2.44
CA SER A 88 14.72 -8.60 -3.27
C SER A 88 13.81 -7.40 -3.07
N THR A 89 14.41 -6.23 -2.96
CA THR A 89 13.70 -4.95 -2.91
C THR A 89 14.14 -4.06 -4.06
N VAL A 90 13.25 -3.17 -4.46
CA VAL A 90 13.52 -2.10 -5.42
C VAL A 90 13.42 -0.77 -4.69
N ILE A 91 14.53 -0.03 -4.70
CA ILE A 91 14.68 1.28 -4.06
C ILE A 91 14.52 2.36 -5.14
N HIS A 92 13.43 3.11 -5.07
CA HIS A 92 13.19 4.29 -5.88
C HIS A 92 13.53 5.54 -5.06
N GLU A 93 14.69 6.12 -5.36
CA GLU A 93 15.14 7.38 -4.76
C GLU A 93 14.64 8.59 -5.56
N ASP A 94 14.54 9.73 -4.89
CA ASP A 94 14.09 11.01 -5.45
C ASP A 94 12.64 10.96 -6.02
N ASP A 95 11.75 10.20 -5.37
CA ASP A 95 10.31 10.19 -5.66
C ASP A 95 9.61 11.39 -5.01
N GLU A 96 9.31 12.42 -5.81
CA GLU A 96 8.65 13.66 -5.37
C GLU A 96 7.25 13.46 -4.77
N THR A 97 6.64 12.27 -4.92
CA THR A 97 5.36 11.92 -4.29
C THR A 97 5.50 11.48 -2.84
N VAL A 98 6.71 11.10 -2.42
CA VAL A 98 7.01 10.66 -1.06
C VAL A 98 7.35 11.87 -0.19
N PRO A 99 6.71 12.08 0.96
CA PRO A 99 7.15 13.09 1.94
C PRO A 99 8.54 12.80 2.51
N GLU A 100 9.16 13.78 3.15
CA GLU A 100 10.30 13.53 4.01
C GLU A 100 9.93 12.56 5.15
N VAL A 101 10.91 11.76 5.60
CA VAL A 101 10.69 10.69 6.61
C VAL A 101 10.03 11.20 7.90
N ARG A 102 10.29 12.45 8.29
CA ARG A 102 9.68 13.07 9.49
C ARG A 102 8.16 13.22 9.43
N TYR A 103 7.58 13.23 8.23
CA TYR A 103 6.14 13.29 8.01
C TYR A 103 5.53 11.90 7.88
N LEU A 104 6.37 10.85 7.81
CA LEU A 104 5.88 9.49 7.66
C LEU A 104 5.38 8.96 9.01
N HIS A 105 4.11 8.57 9.04
CA HIS A 105 3.44 8.00 10.20
C HIS A 105 2.98 6.58 9.90
N SER A 106 3.24 5.67 10.84
CA SER A 106 2.62 4.36 10.89
C SER A 106 1.42 4.34 11.85
N TRP A 107 0.81 3.17 12.04
CA TRP A 107 -0.23 2.92 13.04
C TRP A 107 0.26 3.23 14.47
N ASP A 108 1.57 3.08 14.75
CA ASP A 108 2.20 3.57 15.97
C ASP A 108 3.00 4.84 15.67
N LYS A 109 2.48 5.98 16.11
CA LYS A 109 3.09 7.30 15.90
C LYS A 109 4.48 7.46 16.53
N ASN A 110 4.87 6.57 17.43
CA ASN A 110 6.19 6.59 18.08
C ASN A 110 7.17 5.61 17.43
N GLU A 111 6.73 4.80 16.48
CA GLU A 111 7.58 3.87 15.75
C GLU A 111 8.57 4.64 14.87
N VAL A 112 9.82 4.18 14.85
CA VAL A 112 10.82 4.70 13.92
C VAL A 112 10.51 4.13 12.54
N SER A 113 10.30 5.02 11.56
CA SER A 113 10.06 4.61 10.18
C SER A 113 11.17 3.66 9.69
N PRO A 114 10.83 2.56 8.97
CA PRO A 114 11.83 1.69 8.33
C PRO A 114 12.67 2.42 7.27
N LEU A 115 12.25 3.63 6.88
CA LEU A 115 12.97 4.50 5.96
C LEU A 115 13.91 5.50 6.65
N ALA A 116 14.09 5.44 7.98
CA ALA A 116 14.91 6.37 8.75
C ALA A 116 16.36 6.51 8.24
N ASP A 117 16.95 5.41 7.76
CA ASP A 117 18.31 5.37 7.24
C ASP A 117 18.40 5.58 5.72
N TYR A 118 17.26 5.79 5.05
CA TYR A 118 17.19 6.05 3.61
C TYR A 118 17.24 7.56 3.32
N ARG A 119 17.59 7.91 2.08
CA ARG A 119 17.50 9.30 1.63
C ARG A 119 16.04 9.79 1.68
N PRO A 120 15.77 11.07 1.99
CA PRO A 120 14.44 11.64 1.80
C PRO A 120 13.90 11.35 0.41
N HIS A 121 12.58 11.26 0.27
CA HIS A 121 11.92 10.94 -1.00
C HIS A 121 12.29 9.54 -1.54
N THR A 122 12.44 8.55 -0.65
CA THR A 122 12.69 7.16 -1.05
C THR A 122 11.44 6.32 -0.90
N ARG A 123 11.10 5.56 -1.95
CA ARG A 123 10.10 4.50 -1.93
C ARG A 123 10.77 3.14 -2.10
N VAL A 124 10.33 2.16 -1.33
CA VAL A 124 10.81 0.77 -1.38
C VAL A 124 9.65 -0.15 -1.77
N ILE A 125 9.86 -0.98 -2.78
CA ILE A 125 8.91 -2.00 -3.25
C ILE A 125 9.56 -3.36 -3.03
N GLY A 126 8.83 -4.33 -2.49
CA GLY A 126 9.36 -5.65 -2.15
C GLY A 126 8.26 -6.63 -1.77
N GLU A 127 8.62 -7.83 -1.32
CA GLU A 127 7.62 -8.68 -0.68
C GLU A 127 7.05 -7.98 0.55
N GLN A 128 5.74 -8.10 0.74
CA GLN A 128 5.08 -7.53 1.90
C GLN A 128 5.58 -8.21 3.18
N HIS A 129 5.88 -7.40 4.20
CA HIS A 129 6.35 -7.90 5.49
C HIS A 129 5.81 -7.04 6.65
N GLU A 130 5.29 -7.71 7.67
CA GLU A 130 4.68 -7.12 8.87
C GLU A 130 3.60 -6.06 8.64
N GLY A 131 3.04 -6.02 7.42
CA GLY A 131 2.05 -5.03 7.03
C GLY A 131 0.75 -5.11 7.83
N VAL A 132 0.16 -3.96 8.12
CA VAL A 132 -1.10 -3.82 8.89
C VAL A 132 -2.05 -2.84 8.21
N CYS A 133 -3.35 -2.99 8.46
CA CYS A 133 -4.44 -2.37 7.69
C CYS A 133 -4.51 -2.82 6.23
N SER A 134 -5.71 -2.75 5.65
CA SER A 134 -5.99 -3.21 4.29
C SER A 134 -6.59 -2.11 3.40
N LEU A 135 -6.11 -0.87 3.58
CA LEU A 135 -6.67 0.35 2.98
C LEU A 135 -6.85 0.20 1.46
N ALA A 136 -5.83 -0.33 0.79
CA ALA A 136 -5.90 -0.65 -0.62
C ALA A 136 -5.07 -1.90 -0.92
N TYR A 137 -5.71 -2.92 -1.48
CA TYR A 137 -5.00 -4.10 -1.97
C TYR A 137 -5.67 -4.66 -3.22
N ALA A 138 -4.85 -5.13 -4.15
CA ALA A 138 -5.34 -5.97 -5.24
C ALA A 138 -5.16 -7.44 -4.88
N VAL A 139 -6.10 -8.26 -5.32
CA VAL A 139 -6.05 -9.71 -5.17
C VAL A 139 -6.20 -10.36 -6.55
N SER A 140 -5.32 -11.31 -6.87
CA SER A 140 -5.44 -12.10 -8.10
C SER A 140 -6.52 -13.16 -7.93
N GLN A 141 -7.02 -13.74 -9.01
CA GLN A 141 -8.03 -14.81 -8.91
C GLN A 141 -7.50 -16.01 -8.10
N ALA A 142 -6.23 -16.36 -8.29
CA ALA A 142 -5.57 -17.42 -7.53
C ALA A 142 -5.43 -17.04 -6.04
N GLY A 143 -4.99 -15.82 -5.75
CA GLY A 143 -4.92 -15.29 -4.39
C GLY A 143 -6.29 -15.27 -3.70
N ALA A 144 -7.35 -14.86 -4.41
CA ALA A 144 -8.70 -14.82 -3.89
C ALA A 144 -9.21 -16.21 -3.50
N ARG A 145 -8.97 -17.22 -4.34
CA ARG A 145 -9.30 -18.62 -4.01
C ARG A 145 -8.50 -19.13 -2.82
N GLY A 146 -7.21 -18.78 -2.74
CA GLY A 146 -6.34 -19.13 -1.62
C GLY A 146 -6.84 -18.54 -0.30
N LEU A 147 -7.11 -17.24 -0.28
CA LEU A 147 -7.63 -16.51 0.87
C LEU A 147 -9.00 -17.04 1.32
N LEU A 148 -9.93 -17.31 0.39
CA LEU A 148 -11.23 -17.87 0.75
C LEU A 148 -11.11 -19.30 1.31
N ASN A 149 -10.20 -20.11 0.77
CA ASN A 149 -9.96 -21.46 1.28
C ASN A 149 -9.29 -21.45 2.65
N SER A 150 -8.31 -20.57 2.89
CA SER A 150 -7.66 -20.45 4.19
C SER A 150 -8.54 -19.71 5.19
N LEU A 151 -8.78 -18.42 4.95
CA LEU A 151 -9.42 -17.55 5.93
C LEU A 151 -10.95 -17.74 5.98
N GLY A 152 -11.55 -18.13 4.87
CA GLY A 152 -13.01 -18.32 4.80
C GLY A 152 -13.49 -19.67 5.35
N LEU A 153 -12.65 -20.71 5.32
CA LEU A 153 -13.05 -22.08 5.70
C LEU A 153 -12.28 -22.64 6.89
N LYS A 154 -11.00 -22.28 7.05
CA LYS A 154 -10.11 -22.89 8.05
C LYS A 154 -9.83 -21.98 9.23
N ARG A 155 -9.70 -20.67 8.98
CA ARG A 155 -9.16 -19.74 9.99
C ARG A 155 -9.81 -18.36 9.94
N MET A 156 -10.63 -18.05 10.95
CA MET A 156 -11.19 -16.72 11.16
C MET A 156 -11.11 -16.38 12.66
N ASP A 157 -9.89 -16.11 13.13
CA ASP A 157 -9.55 -15.99 14.55
C ASP A 157 -8.95 -14.61 14.93
N ASN A 158 -8.73 -13.73 13.96
CA ASN A 158 -8.15 -12.41 14.17
C ASN A 158 -8.78 -11.35 13.23
N ALA A 159 -8.36 -10.09 13.34
CA ALA A 159 -8.70 -9.04 12.38
C ALA A 159 -8.22 -9.41 10.97
N PHE A 160 -8.98 -9.01 9.95
CA PHE A 160 -8.75 -9.46 8.56
C PHE A 160 -7.37 -9.05 8.03
N ASP A 161 -6.92 -7.84 8.31
CA ASP A 161 -5.61 -7.33 7.91
C ASP A 161 -4.45 -8.13 8.52
N LEU A 162 -4.57 -8.48 9.82
CA LEU A 162 -3.58 -9.32 10.49
C LEU A 162 -3.55 -10.73 9.91
N MET A 163 -4.72 -11.30 9.63
CA MET A 163 -4.81 -12.60 8.95
C MET A 163 -4.27 -12.55 7.52
N LEU A 164 -4.46 -11.44 6.79
CA LEU A 164 -3.93 -11.23 5.44
C LEU A 164 -2.40 -11.19 5.46
N ARG A 165 -1.81 -10.47 6.42
CA ARG A 165 -0.35 -10.47 6.66
C ARG A 165 0.15 -11.88 6.91
N GLU A 166 -0.42 -12.58 7.89
CA GLU A 166 0.02 -13.91 8.28
C GLU A 166 -0.14 -14.93 7.14
N TRP A 167 -1.17 -14.75 6.30
CA TRP A 167 -1.36 -15.53 5.08
C TRP A 167 -0.27 -15.23 4.05
N CYS A 168 0.03 -13.95 3.78
CA CYS A 168 1.12 -13.55 2.90
C CYS A 168 2.47 -14.15 3.33
N GLU A 169 2.77 -14.08 4.63
CA GLU A 169 4.00 -14.58 5.24
C GLU A 169 4.00 -16.10 5.45
N GLY A 170 2.89 -16.79 5.19
CA GLY A 170 2.78 -18.24 5.30
C GLY A 170 2.84 -18.79 6.72
N ILE A 171 2.54 -17.99 7.75
CA ILE A 171 2.67 -18.37 9.18
C ILE A 171 1.80 -19.59 9.54
N HIS A 172 0.66 -19.76 8.86
CA HIS A 172 -0.28 -20.87 9.07
C HIS A 172 -0.52 -21.71 7.80
N GLU A 173 0.38 -21.59 6.82
CA GLU A 173 0.24 -22.21 5.51
C GLU A 173 1.43 -23.14 5.19
N ASP A 174 1.27 -24.00 4.19
CA ASP A 174 2.34 -24.91 3.76
C ASP A 174 3.47 -24.19 2.99
N ARG A 175 3.24 -22.96 2.55
CA ARG A 175 4.18 -22.13 1.79
C ARG A 175 3.89 -20.65 1.98
N THR A 176 4.90 -19.82 1.71
CA THR A 176 4.71 -18.38 1.56
C THR A 176 3.91 -18.05 0.29
N HIS A 177 3.22 -16.92 0.34
CA HIS A 177 2.41 -16.41 -0.76
C HIS A 177 3.09 -15.20 -1.40
N ARG A 178 2.83 -14.96 -2.69
CA ARG A 178 3.54 -13.92 -3.45
C ARG A 178 2.83 -12.59 -3.28
N CYS A 179 3.02 -11.96 -2.12
CA CYS A 179 2.45 -10.67 -1.79
C CYS A 179 3.48 -9.56 -1.96
N ILE A 180 3.20 -8.55 -2.79
CA ILE A 180 4.12 -7.42 -3.03
C ILE A 180 3.55 -6.17 -2.36
N GLY A 181 4.38 -5.48 -1.57
CA GLY A 181 4.04 -4.24 -0.87
C GLY A 181 4.88 -3.05 -1.33
N VAL A 182 4.50 -1.85 -0.87
CA VAL A 182 5.18 -0.60 -1.17
C VAL A 182 5.22 0.32 0.05
N LEU A 183 6.39 0.82 0.40
CA LEU A 183 6.64 1.71 1.53
C LEU A 183 7.36 3.00 1.08
N PRO A 184 6.81 4.20 1.33
CA PRO A 184 5.49 4.45 1.90
C PRO A 184 4.38 3.98 0.95
N GLN A 185 3.19 3.81 1.49
CA GLN A 185 1.99 3.39 0.78
C GLN A 185 1.57 4.38 -0.32
N LEU A 186 0.78 3.90 -1.29
CA LEU A 186 0.20 4.71 -2.38
C LEU A 186 -1.20 5.23 -2.05
N PHE A 187 -1.90 4.54 -1.15
CA PHE A 187 -3.20 4.91 -0.63
C PHE A 187 -3.11 4.97 0.89
N ASP A 188 -3.69 6.02 1.47
CA ASP A 188 -3.73 6.20 2.91
C ASP A 188 -5.07 6.79 3.37
N HIS A 189 -5.29 6.79 4.67
CA HIS A 189 -6.48 7.34 5.29
C HIS A 189 -6.62 8.83 5.01
N TYR A 190 -7.79 9.18 4.50
CA TYR A 190 -8.29 10.54 4.56
C TYR A 190 -9.06 10.77 5.87
N ARG A 191 -8.67 11.81 6.57
CA ARG A 191 -9.25 12.19 7.85
C ARG A 191 -10.01 13.51 7.69
N PRO A 192 -11.36 13.50 7.61
CA PRO A 192 -12.16 14.70 7.39
C PRO A 192 -12.16 15.61 8.62
N LYS A 193 -12.45 16.89 8.41
CA LYS A 193 -12.74 17.82 9.51
C LYS A 193 -13.96 17.32 10.30
N GLY A 194 -13.85 17.25 11.63
CA GLY A 194 -14.94 16.78 12.47
C GLY A 194 -14.46 16.08 13.74
N PRO A 195 -15.36 15.41 14.48
CA PRO A 195 -15.01 14.59 15.63
C PRO A 195 -14.03 13.48 15.23
N SER A 196 -12.94 13.30 15.98
CA SER A 196 -11.92 12.27 15.70
C SER A 196 -12.43 10.84 15.96
N GLU A 197 -13.54 10.69 16.67
CA GLU A 197 -14.16 9.40 16.99
C GLU A 197 -14.70 8.68 15.73
N ILE A 198 -14.87 9.40 14.62
CA ILE A 198 -15.30 8.81 13.34
C ILE A 198 -14.17 8.12 12.59
N ASP A 199 -12.91 8.30 13.03
CA ASP A 199 -11.74 7.75 12.33
C ASP A 199 -11.63 6.23 12.50
N SER A 200 -12.13 5.70 13.62
CA SER A 200 -12.00 4.29 13.98
C SER A 200 -13.00 3.92 15.08
N ASP A 201 -13.77 2.87 14.85
CA ASP A 201 -14.75 2.33 15.79
C ASP A 201 -14.15 1.41 16.88
N ILE A 202 -12.87 1.04 16.72
CA ILE A 202 -12.12 0.23 17.70
C ILE A 202 -11.29 1.09 18.66
N SER A 203 -11.14 2.39 18.39
CA SER A 203 -10.41 3.31 19.25
C SER A 203 -11.29 3.80 20.41
N THR A 204 -10.69 4.03 21.58
CA THR A 204 -11.43 4.63 22.70
C THR A 204 -11.82 6.08 22.36
N PRO A 205 -13.10 6.45 22.49
CA PRO A 205 -13.53 7.83 22.26
C PRO A 205 -12.77 8.79 23.17
N ASN A 206 -12.08 9.76 22.59
CA ASN A 206 -11.30 10.74 23.32
C ASN A 206 -11.89 12.16 23.25
N GLY A 207 -13.07 12.34 22.63
CA GLY A 207 -13.71 13.64 22.46
C GLY A 207 -12.93 14.63 21.59
N GLY A 208 -11.97 14.15 20.80
CA GLY A 208 -11.14 14.97 19.93
C GLY A 208 -11.94 15.61 18.80
N TYR A 209 -11.56 16.84 18.41
CA TYR A 209 -12.11 17.51 17.24
C TYR A 209 -10.99 17.96 16.31
N ARG A 210 -11.01 17.46 15.08
CA ARG A 210 -10.09 17.83 14.01
C ARG A 210 -10.57 19.10 13.32
N SER A 211 -9.76 20.16 13.40
CA SER A 211 -10.07 21.47 12.79
C SER A 211 -9.78 21.52 11.29
N GLN A 212 -8.79 20.76 10.82
CA GLN A 212 -8.36 20.71 9.42
C GLN A 212 -8.31 19.26 8.92
N PRO A 213 -8.88 18.96 7.74
CA PRO A 213 -8.76 17.63 7.15
C PRO A 213 -7.34 17.37 6.68
N PHE A 214 -6.92 16.11 6.66
CA PHE A 214 -5.62 15.71 6.13
C PHE A 214 -5.66 14.28 5.56
N THR A 215 -4.67 13.95 4.74
CA THR A 215 -4.37 12.56 4.35
C THR A 215 -2.97 12.24 4.83
N GLU A 216 -2.84 11.20 5.66
CA GLU A 216 -1.54 10.74 6.16
C GLU A 216 -0.62 10.42 4.98
N ASN A 217 0.67 10.71 5.10
CA ASN A 217 1.73 10.30 4.17
C ASN A 217 1.60 10.72 2.67
N ILE A 218 0.52 11.41 2.28
CA ILE A 218 0.23 11.82 0.90
C ILE A 218 0.43 13.33 0.74
N ARG A 219 1.36 13.74 -0.12
CA ARG A 219 1.67 15.17 -0.35
C ARG A 219 0.51 15.92 -0.99
N TRP A 220 0.12 15.52 -2.20
CA TRP A 220 -0.95 16.18 -2.97
C TRP A 220 -2.21 15.33 -2.95
N SER A 221 -2.89 15.32 -1.79
CA SER A 221 -4.17 14.63 -1.61
C SER A 221 -5.18 15.03 -2.69
N VAL A 222 -5.78 14.02 -3.36
CA VAL A 222 -6.87 14.24 -4.32
C VAL A 222 -8.08 14.85 -3.63
N ARG A 223 -8.47 14.33 -2.47
CA ARG A 223 -9.64 14.85 -1.73
C ARG A 223 -9.47 16.32 -1.33
N LEU A 224 -8.29 16.72 -0.87
CA LEU A 224 -8.02 18.10 -0.47
C LEU A 224 -7.80 19.06 -1.64
N ASN A 225 -7.41 18.52 -2.80
CA ASN A 225 -7.24 19.29 -4.02
C ASN A 225 -8.42 19.16 -5.00
N MET A 226 -9.53 18.53 -4.61
CA MET A 226 -10.67 18.23 -5.49
C MET A 226 -11.20 19.48 -6.20
N ASP A 227 -11.39 20.59 -5.48
CA ASP A 227 -11.88 21.84 -6.07
C ASP A 227 -10.90 22.39 -7.11
N LYS A 228 -9.59 22.31 -6.85
CA LYS A 228 -8.54 22.73 -7.79
C LYS A 228 -8.55 21.86 -9.05
N LEU A 229 -8.64 20.54 -8.86
CA LEU A 229 -8.72 19.56 -9.96
C LEU A 229 -9.94 19.83 -10.86
N LEU A 230 -11.11 20.07 -10.27
CA LEU A 230 -12.35 20.35 -11.02
C LEU A 230 -12.28 21.68 -11.80
N ARG A 231 -11.46 22.64 -11.35
CA ARG A 231 -11.20 23.90 -12.06
C ARG A 231 -10.05 23.82 -13.07
N GLY A 232 -9.35 22.70 -13.15
CA GLY A 232 -8.17 22.53 -14.02
C GLY A 232 -6.95 23.30 -13.54
N GLU A 233 -6.88 23.63 -12.25
CA GLU A 233 -5.73 24.25 -11.60
C GLU A 233 -4.61 23.23 -11.39
N THR A 234 -3.36 23.69 -11.29
CA THR A 234 -2.17 22.84 -11.13
C THR A 234 -1.28 23.24 -9.96
N ASP A 235 -1.61 24.32 -9.25
CA ASP A 235 -0.91 24.81 -8.06
C ASP A 235 -1.41 24.05 -6.82
N TYR A 236 -1.31 22.72 -6.80
CA TYR A 236 -1.88 21.91 -5.73
C TYR A 236 -1.31 22.24 -4.35
N ASN A 237 -2.15 22.09 -3.33
CA ASN A 237 -1.76 22.26 -1.94
C ASN A 237 -0.96 21.03 -1.50
N ASP A 238 0.29 21.26 -1.11
CA ASP A 238 1.15 20.26 -0.47
C ASP A 238 0.95 20.26 1.04
N GLN A 239 0.50 19.14 1.58
CA GLN A 239 0.33 18.95 3.02
C GLN A 239 1.66 18.78 3.75
N TRP A 240 2.66 18.23 3.06
CA TRP A 240 3.93 17.80 3.63
C TRP A 240 5.11 18.38 2.82
N PRO A 241 5.24 19.72 2.77
CA PRO A 241 6.31 20.36 2.02
C PRO A 241 7.68 20.06 2.62
N ASP A 242 8.70 20.04 1.77
CA ASP A 242 10.07 19.77 2.16
C ASP A 242 10.59 20.84 3.15
N SER A 243 11.60 20.48 3.93
CA SER A 243 12.36 21.45 4.72
C SER A 243 12.95 22.52 3.80
N SER A 244 12.71 23.78 4.13
CA SER A 244 13.56 24.88 3.65
C SER A 244 14.94 24.86 4.30
#